data_AF-A0A7C6VJ66-F1
#
_entry.id   AF-A0A7C6VJ66-F1
#
_cell.length_a   1.000
_cell.length_b   1.000
_cell.length_c   1.000
_cell.angle_alpha   90.00
_cell.angle_beta   90.00
_cell.angle_gamma   90.00
#
_symmetry.space_group_name_H-M   'P 1'
#
loop_
_entity.id
_entity.type
_entity.pdbx_description
1 polymer ?
#
loop_
_entity_poly.entity_id
_entity_poly.type
_entity_poly.pdbx_seq_one_letter_code
_entity_poly.pdbx_strand_id
1 'polypeptide(L)'
;MKLALGPLLYYWPHQSVLDFYADMADAPLDTVYLGETVCSRRHELRLEDWLEVGKVLAAAGKEVVMSTQGLIESESDLKVLRRIVRQCAEGDPGFRVEANDMGAVRLLTEAGVKDWIAGPTLNLFNPTTLQLMIDAGATRWAVAPEMAGAALAEVRAALPAPIETEVFAYGRLPLAHSARCFTARHFNLQKDTCEFRCLSIMDGITLRTREGEPFLTLNGVQTQSARVHNLLGDLPAVRGHAEVLRISPQGAHTRDIVELFRAALDGTQTPSAALAASRALMVEAPCNGFWHGRAGVEQYVAA
;
A
#
# COMPACT_ATOMS: atom_id res chain seq x y z
N MET A 1 14.31 -3.95 11.01
CA MET A 1 13.02 -3.54 10.41
C MET A 1 12.69 -4.52 9.30
N LYS A 2 11.41 -4.85 9.12
CA LYS A 2 10.92 -5.70 8.03
C LYS A 2 10.64 -4.86 6.78
N LEU A 3 10.75 -5.46 5.61
CA LEU A 3 10.25 -4.89 4.35
C LEU A 3 8.97 -5.59 3.94
N ALA A 4 7.96 -4.78 3.62
CA ALA A 4 6.70 -5.24 3.07
C ALA A 4 6.52 -4.72 1.64
N LEU A 5 6.00 -5.57 0.76
CA LEU A 5 5.49 -5.15 -0.55
C LEU A 5 4.00 -4.89 -0.43
N GLY A 6 3.59 -3.63 -0.65
CA GLY A 6 2.18 -3.24 -0.64
C GLY A 6 1.38 -3.89 -1.78
N PRO A 7 0.05 -3.81 -1.74
CA PRO A 7 -0.79 -4.36 -2.80
C PRO A 7 -0.51 -3.65 -4.13
N LEU A 8 -0.62 -4.38 -5.23
CA LEU A 8 -0.50 -3.82 -6.57
C LEU A 8 -1.67 -2.84 -6.82
N LEU A 9 -1.37 -1.55 -6.84
CA LEU A 9 -2.40 -0.50 -6.99
C LEU A 9 -2.85 -0.31 -8.44
N TYR A 10 -2.12 -0.82 -9.41
CA TYR A 10 -2.37 -0.62 -10.84
C TYR A 10 -3.04 -1.83 -11.48
N TYR A 11 -3.72 -1.61 -12.61
CA TYR A 11 -4.39 -2.69 -13.32
C TYR A 11 -3.49 -3.23 -14.42
N TRP A 12 -2.66 -4.22 -14.09
CA TRP A 12 -1.77 -4.84 -15.07
C TRP A 12 -2.42 -6.07 -15.72
N PRO A 13 -1.99 -6.45 -16.94
CA PRO A 13 -2.40 -7.71 -17.56
C PRO A 13 -2.09 -8.91 -16.67
N HIS A 14 -2.96 -9.92 -16.69
CA HIS A 14 -2.84 -11.12 -15.84
C HIS A 14 -1.42 -11.72 -15.82
N GLN A 15 -0.81 -11.97 -16.98
CA GLN A 15 0.53 -12.57 -17.04
C GLN A 15 1.59 -11.68 -16.38
N SER A 16 1.53 -10.36 -16.58
CA SER A 16 2.46 -9.42 -15.98
C SER A 16 2.36 -9.41 -14.45
N VAL A 17 1.17 -9.61 -13.89
CA VAL A 17 0.97 -9.75 -12.43
C VAL A 17 1.61 -11.04 -11.92
N LEU A 18 1.41 -12.16 -12.62
CA LEU A 18 2.01 -13.44 -12.24
C LEU A 18 3.54 -13.40 -12.31
N ASP A 19 4.10 -12.87 -13.40
CA ASP A 19 5.55 -12.73 -13.57
C ASP A 19 6.16 -11.84 -12.48
N PHE A 20 5.46 -10.75 -12.14
CA PHE A 20 5.87 -9.85 -11.06
C PHE A 20 5.93 -10.56 -9.70
N TYR A 21 4.87 -11.29 -9.31
CA TYR A 21 4.89 -11.97 -8.01
C TYR A 21 5.81 -13.20 -7.98
N ALA A 22 6.07 -13.84 -9.13
CA ALA A 22 7.12 -14.84 -9.25
C ALA A 22 8.50 -14.24 -8.96
N ASP A 23 8.81 -13.06 -9.50
CA ASP A 23 10.06 -12.34 -9.19
C ASP A 23 10.15 -11.91 -7.71
N MET A 24 9.03 -11.47 -7.13
CA MET A 24 8.96 -11.03 -5.73
C MET A 24 9.04 -12.18 -4.71
N ALA A 25 8.80 -13.43 -5.12
CA ALA A 25 8.99 -14.59 -4.26
C ALA A 25 10.45 -14.70 -3.78
N ASP A 26 11.41 -14.38 -4.65
CA ASP A 26 12.84 -14.43 -4.36
C ASP A 26 13.41 -13.07 -3.89
N ALA A 27 12.60 -12.01 -3.87
CA ALA A 27 13.05 -10.70 -3.40
C ALA A 27 13.21 -10.66 -1.87
N PRO A 28 14.06 -9.78 -1.31
CA PRO A 28 14.31 -9.71 0.13
C PRO A 28 13.18 -8.97 0.88
N LEU A 29 11.97 -9.52 0.78
CA LEU A 29 10.74 -9.09 1.43
C LEU A 29 10.35 -10.06 2.54
N ASP A 30 9.78 -9.52 3.61
CA ASP A 30 9.24 -10.26 4.76
C ASP A 30 7.73 -10.48 4.60
N THR A 31 7.00 -9.45 4.17
CA THR A 31 5.53 -9.47 4.00
C THR A 31 5.13 -9.09 2.56
N VAL A 32 4.11 -9.73 2.00
CA VAL A 32 3.50 -9.36 0.72
C VAL A 32 1.99 -9.20 0.86
N TYR A 33 1.50 -8.03 0.50
CA TYR A 33 0.08 -7.70 0.46
C TYR A 33 -0.49 -7.99 -0.93
N LEU A 34 -1.62 -8.69 -0.98
CA LEU A 34 -2.28 -9.16 -2.19
C LEU A 34 -3.74 -8.71 -2.26
N GLY A 35 -4.27 -8.70 -3.48
CA GLY A 35 -5.66 -8.35 -3.74
C GLY A 35 -5.85 -6.96 -4.35
N GLU A 36 -7.05 -6.75 -4.87
CA GLU A 36 -7.45 -5.49 -5.50
C GLU A 36 -8.00 -4.52 -4.46
N THR A 37 -7.31 -3.40 -4.23
CA THR A 37 -7.68 -2.41 -3.21
C THR A 37 -8.30 -1.12 -3.77
N VAL A 38 -8.25 -0.92 -5.09
CA VAL A 38 -8.58 0.34 -5.77
C VAL A 38 -9.96 0.29 -6.43
N CYS A 39 -10.25 -0.70 -7.28
CA CYS A 39 -11.49 -0.72 -8.06
C CYS A 39 -12.02 -2.15 -8.28
N SER A 40 -13.25 -2.42 -7.85
CA SER A 40 -13.90 -3.74 -7.99
C SER A 40 -14.17 -4.20 -9.42
N ARG A 41 -14.06 -3.31 -10.41
CA ARG A 41 -14.15 -3.69 -11.82
C ARG A 41 -12.87 -4.34 -12.35
N ARG A 42 -11.75 -4.28 -11.61
CA ARG A 42 -10.47 -4.88 -12.00
C ARG A 42 -10.46 -6.35 -11.60
N HIS A 43 -10.39 -7.24 -12.57
CA HIS A 43 -10.60 -8.67 -12.34
C HIS A 43 -9.77 -9.57 -13.25
N GLU A 44 -8.64 -9.08 -13.77
CA GLU A 44 -7.59 -9.93 -14.38
C GLU A 44 -7.26 -11.08 -13.43
N LEU A 45 -7.06 -10.79 -12.14
CA LEU A 45 -7.02 -11.78 -11.08
C LEU A 45 -8.28 -11.65 -10.21
N ARG A 46 -8.98 -12.78 -10.02
CA ARG A 46 -10.08 -12.91 -9.06
C ARG A 46 -9.54 -13.40 -7.72
N LEU A 47 -10.40 -13.46 -6.71
CA LEU A 47 -10.00 -13.87 -5.36
C LEU A 47 -9.27 -15.23 -5.34
N GLU A 48 -9.74 -16.23 -6.09
CA GLU A 48 -9.07 -17.54 -6.12
C GLU A 48 -7.66 -17.45 -6.71
N ASP A 49 -7.45 -16.64 -7.76
CA ASP A 49 -6.12 -16.42 -8.33
C ASP A 49 -5.18 -15.74 -7.32
N TRP A 50 -5.68 -14.75 -6.57
CA TRP A 50 -4.93 -14.12 -5.49
C TRP A 50 -4.57 -15.09 -4.37
N LEU A 51 -5.46 -16.01 -4.01
CA LEU A 51 -5.20 -17.04 -3.01
C LEU A 51 -4.13 -18.02 -3.48
N GLU A 52 -4.12 -18.40 -4.76
CA GLU A 52 -3.07 -19.24 -5.34
C GLU A 52 -1.72 -18.52 -5.35
N VAL A 53 -1.66 -17.25 -5.76
CA VAL A 53 -0.45 -16.41 -5.63
C VAL A 53 0.02 -16.36 -4.18
N GLY A 54 -0.91 -16.22 -3.23
CA GLY A 54 -0.64 -16.25 -1.80
C GLY A 54 -0.02 -17.57 -1.34
N LYS A 55 -0.52 -18.71 -1.80
CA LYS A 55 0.06 -20.02 -1.45
C LYS A 55 1.49 -20.17 -1.95
N VAL A 56 1.77 -19.72 -3.18
CA VAL A 56 3.12 -19.74 -3.75
C VAL A 56 4.08 -18.87 -2.94
N LEU A 57 3.69 -17.63 -2.60
CA LEU A 57 4.50 -16.72 -1.81
C LEU A 57 4.71 -17.22 -0.37
N ALA A 58 3.68 -17.80 0.25
CA ALA A 58 3.79 -18.40 1.57
C ALA A 58 4.74 -19.60 1.57
N ALA A 59 4.70 -20.44 0.52
CA ALA A 59 5.65 -21.54 0.34
C ALA A 59 7.10 -21.04 0.13
N ALA A 60 7.28 -19.85 -0.43
CA ALA A 60 8.57 -19.14 -0.50
C ALA A 60 8.97 -18.43 0.81
N GLY A 61 8.20 -18.59 1.89
CA GLY A 61 8.51 -18.07 3.21
C GLY A 61 8.06 -16.63 3.47
N LYS A 62 7.17 -16.06 2.66
CA LYS A 62 6.61 -14.72 2.87
C LYS A 62 5.41 -14.75 3.83
N GLU A 63 5.28 -13.74 4.69
CA GLU A 63 3.99 -13.44 5.34
C GLU A 63 3.03 -12.89 4.27
N VAL A 64 1.92 -13.60 4.01
CA VAL A 64 0.93 -13.17 3.02
C VAL A 64 -0.26 -12.52 3.71
N VAL A 65 -0.63 -11.35 3.21
CA VAL A 65 -1.77 -10.56 3.68
C VAL A 65 -2.74 -10.31 2.53
N MET A 66 -4.03 -10.60 2.75
CA MET A 66 -5.11 -10.24 1.84
C MET A 66 -5.64 -8.85 2.18
N SER A 67 -5.38 -7.88 1.30
CA SER A 67 -5.88 -6.51 1.43
C SER A 67 -7.31 -6.37 0.92
N THR A 68 -8.18 -5.76 1.72
CA THR A 68 -9.55 -5.46 1.31
C THR A 68 -9.63 -4.16 0.52
N GLN A 69 -10.74 -3.93 -0.17
CA GLN A 69 -10.99 -2.66 -0.87
C GLN A 69 -11.14 -1.50 0.10
N GLY A 70 -10.59 -0.34 -0.29
CA GLY A 70 -10.77 0.90 0.49
C GLY A 70 -12.13 1.57 0.29
N LEU A 71 -12.86 1.21 -0.78
CA LEU A 71 -14.19 1.73 -1.06
C LEU A 71 -15.11 0.59 -1.52
N ILE A 72 -16.07 0.24 -0.66
CA ILE A 72 -17.12 -0.73 -0.92
C ILE A 72 -18.35 0.01 -1.45
N GLU A 73 -18.80 -0.30 -2.66
CA GLU A 73 -19.88 0.43 -3.34
C GLU A 73 -21.10 -0.46 -3.63
N SER A 74 -20.96 -1.77 -3.52
CA SER A 74 -21.99 -2.73 -3.94
C SER A 74 -22.06 -3.99 -3.09
N GLU A 75 -23.18 -4.71 -3.20
CA GLU A 75 -23.34 -6.03 -2.56
C GLU A 75 -22.36 -7.06 -3.15
N SER A 76 -21.93 -6.92 -4.40
CA SER A 76 -20.86 -7.76 -4.96
C SER A 76 -19.54 -7.56 -4.24
N ASP A 77 -19.18 -6.31 -3.92
CA ASP A 77 -17.95 -6.01 -3.17
C ASP A 77 -18.03 -6.61 -1.76
N LEU A 78 -19.18 -6.47 -1.08
CA LEU A 78 -19.43 -7.10 0.23
C LEU A 78 -19.34 -8.63 0.19
N LYS A 79 -19.82 -9.27 -0.88
CA LYS A 79 -19.68 -10.73 -1.05
C LYS A 79 -18.22 -11.15 -1.17
N VAL A 80 -17.38 -10.40 -1.88
CA VAL A 80 -15.94 -10.65 -1.97
C VAL A 80 -15.29 -10.46 -0.59
N LEU A 81 -15.61 -9.36 0.11
CA LEU A 81 -15.09 -9.09 1.45
C LEU A 81 -15.44 -10.21 2.44
N ARG A 82 -16.69 -10.68 2.49
CA ARG A 82 -17.09 -11.82 3.33
C ARG A 82 -16.30 -13.09 3.01
N ARG A 83 -15.96 -13.33 1.73
CA ARG A 83 -15.14 -14.47 1.32
C ARG A 83 -13.69 -14.33 1.79
N ILE A 84 -13.11 -13.13 1.73
CA ILE A 84 -11.77 -12.84 2.26
C ILE A 84 -11.74 -13.13 3.77
N VAL A 85 -12.70 -12.60 4.53
CA VAL A 85 -12.80 -12.83 5.98
C VAL A 85 -12.99 -14.32 6.30
N ARG A 86 -13.85 -15.02 5.55
CA ARG A 86 -14.02 -16.47 5.73
C ARG A 86 -12.74 -17.25 5.43
N GLN A 87 -12.01 -16.90 4.36
CA GLN A 87 -10.73 -17.55 4.05
C GLN A 87 -9.69 -17.30 5.15
N CYS A 88 -9.68 -16.12 5.77
CA CYS A 88 -8.86 -15.84 6.93
C CYS A 88 -9.20 -16.74 8.13
N ALA A 89 -10.49 -16.88 8.45
CA ALA A 89 -10.95 -17.61 9.63
C ALA A 89 -10.92 -19.14 9.47
N GLU A 90 -11.22 -19.65 8.28
CA GLU A 90 -11.51 -21.07 8.02
C GLU A 90 -10.61 -21.70 6.95
N GLY A 91 -9.76 -20.91 6.28
CA GLY A 91 -8.92 -21.39 5.18
C GLY A 91 -7.70 -22.20 5.63
N ASP A 92 -7.14 -22.96 4.70
CA ASP A 92 -5.90 -23.72 4.88
C ASP A 92 -4.93 -23.51 3.68
N PRO A 93 -3.85 -22.72 3.84
CA PRO A 93 -3.62 -21.84 4.99
C PRO A 93 -4.64 -20.69 5.00
N GLY A 94 -4.96 -20.18 6.19
CA GLY A 94 -5.66 -18.91 6.36
C GLY A 94 -4.66 -17.76 6.19
N PHE A 95 -5.02 -16.71 5.44
CA PHE A 95 -4.18 -15.53 5.29
C PHE A 95 -4.66 -14.39 6.19
N ARG A 96 -3.71 -13.60 6.69
CA ARG A 96 -4.01 -12.40 7.47
C ARG A 96 -4.73 -11.37 6.59
N VAL A 97 -5.57 -10.53 7.18
CA VAL A 97 -6.35 -9.53 6.42
C VAL A 97 -5.88 -8.11 6.77
N GLU A 98 -5.68 -7.28 5.75
CA GLU A 98 -5.60 -5.83 5.90
C GLU A 98 -6.98 -5.21 5.66
N ALA A 99 -7.58 -4.68 6.73
CA ALA A 99 -8.87 -4.02 6.70
C ALA A 99 -8.72 -2.56 6.25
N ASN A 100 -9.28 -2.25 5.09
CA ASN A 100 -9.21 -0.93 4.47
C ASN A 100 -10.53 -0.13 4.56
N ASP A 101 -11.58 -0.70 5.15
CA ASP A 101 -12.83 -0.02 5.46
C ASP A 101 -13.48 -0.56 6.75
N MET A 102 -14.42 0.19 7.34
CA MET A 102 -15.07 -0.22 8.60
C MET A 102 -15.99 -1.43 8.46
N GLY A 103 -16.48 -1.74 7.26
CA GLY A 103 -17.16 -2.98 6.94
C GLY A 103 -16.25 -4.20 7.10
N ALA A 104 -14.98 -4.11 6.66
CA ALA A 104 -13.99 -5.15 6.90
C ALA A 104 -13.72 -5.34 8.40
N VAL A 105 -13.52 -4.24 9.14
CA VAL A 105 -13.31 -4.27 10.61
C VAL A 105 -14.50 -4.96 11.31
N ARG A 106 -15.73 -4.62 10.92
CA ARG A 106 -16.94 -5.21 11.48
C ARG A 106 -17.00 -6.72 11.22
N LEU A 107 -16.79 -7.15 9.97
CA LEU A 107 -16.89 -8.56 9.60
C LEU A 107 -15.80 -9.39 10.27
N LEU A 108 -14.57 -8.88 10.38
CA LEU A 108 -13.49 -9.53 11.14
C LEU A 108 -13.87 -9.70 12.61
N THR A 109 -14.43 -8.65 13.22
CA THR A 109 -14.88 -8.68 14.63
C THR A 109 -16.02 -9.68 14.84
N GLU A 110 -17.03 -9.68 13.97
CA GLU A 110 -18.18 -10.60 14.03
C GLU A 110 -17.75 -12.06 13.81
N ALA A 111 -16.73 -12.31 12.98
CA ALA A 111 -16.14 -13.62 12.78
C ALA A 111 -15.18 -14.05 13.92
N GLY A 112 -14.94 -13.18 14.91
CA GLY A 112 -14.00 -13.46 16.00
C GLY A 112 -12.54 -13.49 15.58
N VAL A 113 -12.22 -13.00 14.38
CA VAL A 113 -10.85 -12.96 13.85
C VAL A 113 -10.03 -11.94 14.63
N LYS A 114 -8.90 -12.40 15.16
CA LYS A 114 -7.85 -11.58 15.76
C LYS A 114 -6.61 -11.62 14.86
N ASP A 115 -5.64 -10.77 15.16
CA ASP A 115 -4.39 -10.68 14.40
C ASP A 115 -4.57 -10.17 12.96
N TRP A 116 -5.35 -9.11 12.75
CA TRP A 116 -5.48 -8.44 11.45
C TRP A 116 -4.74 -7.10 11.41
N ILE A 117 -4.62 -6.50 10.22
CA ILE A 117 -3.89 -5.25 9.97
C ILE A 117 -4.89 -4.11 9.77
N ALA A 118 -4.79 -3.07 10.59
CA ALA A 118 -5.51 -1.82 10.38
C ALA A 118 -4.86 -1.07 9.21
N GLY A 119 -5.51 -1.10 8.05
CA GLY A 119 -5.01 -0.55 6.80
C GLY A 119 -4.99 0.98 6.76
N PRO A 120 -4.21 1.58 5.83
CA PRO A 120 -3.98 3.02 5.80
C PRO A 120 -5.24 3.83 5.47
N THR A 121 -6.21 3.25 4.74
CA THR A 121 -7.45 3.95 4.35
C THR A 121 -8.48 4.05 5.48
N LEU A 122 -8.23 3.42 6.64
CA LEU A 122 -9.01 3.66 7.85
C LEU A 122 -8.77 5.05 8.44
N ASN A 123 -7.74 5.78 7.96
CA ASN A 123 -7.46 7.18 8.34
C ASN A 123 -7.32 7.36 9.87
N LEU A 124 -6.51 6.50 10.49
CA LEU A 124 -6.29 6.51 11.93
C LEU A 124 -5.23 7.55 12.29
N PHE A 125 -5.67 8.72 12.79
CA PHE A 125 -4.78 9.85 13.13
C PHE A 125 -4.66 10.15 14.63
N ASN A 126 -5.28 9.34 15.49
CA ASN A 126 -5.30 9.59 16.93
C ASN A 126 -5.29 8.28 17.74
N PRO A 127 -4.76 8.29 18.97
CA PRO A 127 -4.61 7.08 19.79
C PRO A 127 -5.96 6.46 20.16
N THR A 128 -7.00 7.26 20.39
CA THR A 128 -8.34 6.76 20.76
C THR A 128 -8.91 5.86 19.67
N THR A 129 -8.85 6.28 18.41
CA THR A 129 -9.41 5.51 17.29
C THR A 129 -8.54 4.29 16.98
N LEU A 130 -7.22 4.41 17.11
CA LEU A 130 -6.32 3.27 16.97
C LEU A 130 -6.57 2.22 18.07
N GLN A 131 -6.84 2.64 19.31
CA GLN A 131 -7.19 1.72 20.40
C GLN A 131 -8.47 0.93 20.08
N LEU A 132 -9.47 1.56 19.45
CA LEU A 132 -10.67 0.84 19.00
C LEU A 132 -10.33 -0.30 18.02
N MET A 133 -9.33 -0.10 17.14
CA MET A 133 -8.89 -1.15 16.22
C MET A 133 -8.16 -2.27 16.96
N ILE A 134 -7.31 -1.92 17.93
CA ILE A 134 -6.62 -2.88 18.80
C ILE A 134 -7.63 -3.74 19.55
N ASP A 135 -8.63 -3.14 20.19
CA ASP A 135 -9.67 -3.84 20.94
C ASP A 135 -10.50 -4.76 20.01
N ALA A 136 -10.73 -4.34 18.76
CA ALA A 136 -11.37 -5.14 17.73
C ALA A 136 -10.49 -6.31 17.25
N GLY A 137 -9.17 -6.26 17.42
CA GLY A 137 -8.24 -7.37 17.15
C GLY A 137 -7.09 -7.03 16.21
N ALA A 138 -6.88 -5.76 15.87
CA ALA A 138 -5.74 -5.33 15.08
C ALA A 138 -4.43 -5.50 15.84
N THR A 139 -3.42 -6.04 15.17
CA THR A 139 -2.07 -6.26 15.73
C THR A 139 -0.99 -5.51 14.97
N ARG A 140 -1.32 -4.97 13.79
CA ARG A 140 -0.48 -4.03 13.03
C ARG A 140 -1.29 -2.82 12.59
N TRP A 141 -0.68 -1.64 12.68
CA TRP A 141 -1.20 -0.39 12.15
C TRP A 141 -0.37 0.04 10.94
N ALA A 142 -0.98 0.03 9.75
CA ALA A 142 -0.44 0.66 8.57
C ALA A 142 -0.82 2.15 8.59
N VAL A 143 0.19 2.99 8.77
CA VAL A 143 0.00 4.43 8.98
C VAL A 143 -0.45 5.09 7.68
N ALA A 144 -1.41 6.01 7.78
CA ALA A 144 -1.82 6.85 6.67
C ALA A 144 -0.61 7.69 6.17
N PRO A 145 -0.33 7.73 4.86
CA PRO A 145 0.90 8.32 4.32
C PRO A 145 1.05 9.83 4.58
N GLU A 146 -0.04 10.53 4.90
CA GLU A 146 -0.06 11.96 5.24
C GLU A 146 0.41 12.26 6.66
N MET A 147 0.53 11.25 7.53
CA MET A 147 0.96 11.44 8.91
C MET A 147 2.47 11.73 9.00
N ALA A 148 2.80 12.86 9.63
CA ALA A 148 4.19 13.20 9.93
C ALA A 148 4.81 12.26 10.97
N GLY A 149 6.11 12.02 10.88
CA GLY A 149 6.83 11.13 11.80
C GLY A 149 6.73 11.56 13.26
N ALA A 150 6.74 12.87 13.53
CA ALA A 150 6.51 13.42 14.88
C ALA A 150 5.10 13.11 15.40
N ALA A 151 4.06 13.32 14.58
CA ALA A 151 2.68 13.02 14.96
C ALA A 151 2.47 11.50 15.17
N LEU A 152 3.09 10.66 14.34
CA LEU A 152 3.13 9.21 14.53
C LEU A 152 3.70 8.85 15.91
N ALA A 153 4.84 9.44 16.27
CA ALA A 153 5.47 9.21 17.57
C ALA A 153 4.56 9.60 18.74
N GLU A 154 3.86 10.73 18.64
CA GLU A 154 2.88 11.18 19.64
C GLU A 154 1.71 10.19 19.79
N VAL A 155 1.15 9.70 18.68
CA VAL A 155 0.08 8.69 18.71
C VAL A 155 0.56 7.42 19.40
N ARG A 156 1.75 6.91 19.04
CA ARG A 156 2.31 5.69 19.66
C ARG A 156 2.57 5.86 21.15
N ALA A 157 3.13 7.00 21.56
CA ALA A 157 3.43 7.29 22.96
C ALA A 157 2.17 7.37 23.85
N ALA A 158 1.03 7.72 23.25
CA ALA A 158 -0.25 7.82 23.95
C ALA A 158 -1.02 6.48 24.03
N LEU A 159 -0.55 5.40 23.38
CA LEU A 159 -1.21 4.10 23.44
C LEU A 159 -0.90 3.37 24.76
N PRO A 160 -1.91 2.72 25.38
CA PRO A 160 -1.70 1.86 26.55
C PRO A 160 -0.79 0.65 26.30
N ALA A 161 -0.78 0.14 25.07
CA ALA A 161 0.02 -1.01 24.66
C ALA A 161 0.63 -0.78 23.27
N PRO A 162 1.84 -1.28 23.00
CA PRO A 162 2.47 -1.14 21.69
C PRO A 162 1.73 -1.97 20.64
N ILE A 163 1.69 -1.46 19.41
CA ILE A 163 1.22 -2.16 18.21
C ILE A 163 2.34 -2.14 17.15
N GLU A 164 2.49 -3.20 16.36
CA GLU A 164 3.42 -3.22 15.23
C GLU A 164 3.02 -2.09 14.26
N THR A 165 3.94 -1.18 13.96
CA THR A 165 3.68 0.01 13.16
C THR A 165 4.38 -0.13 11.81
N GLU A 166 3.62 0.07 10.75
CA GLU A 166 4.08 -0.02 9.36
C GLU A 166 3.92 1.33 8.68
N VAL A 167 5.00 1.83 8.07
CA VAL A 167 4.99 3.13 7.36
C VAL A 167 5.14 2.92 5.86
N PHE A 168 4.40 3.71 5.08
CA PHE A 168 4.57 3.78 3.63
C PHE A 168 5.91 4.45 3.31
N ALA A 169 6.89 3.66 2.90
CA ALA A 169 8.27 4.10 2.73
C ALA A 169 8.61 4.49 1.29
N TYR A 170 7.92 3.89 0.32
CA TYR A 170 8.21 4.11 -1.10
C TYR A 170 6.98 3.98 -2.00
N GLY A 171 6.87 4.89 -2.96
CA GLY A 171 5.91 4.81 -4.07
C GLY A 171 5.09 6.08 -4.23
N ARG A 172 4.19 6.12 -5.23
CA ARG A 172 3.21 7.22 -5.32
C ARG A 172 2.20 7.07 -4.18
N LEU A 173 1.98 8.15 -3.43
CA LEU A 173 1.08 8.17 -2.28
C LEU A 173 -0.37 8.03 -2.74
N PRO A 174 -1.15 7.05 -2.26
CA PRO A 174 -2.60 7.02 -2.46
C PRO A 174 -3.25 8.16 -1.66
N LEU A 175 -3.84 9.16 -2.33
CA LEU A 175 -4.34 10.37 -1.67
C LEU A 175 -5.87 10.37 -1.50
N ALA A 176 -6.62 9.87 -2.48
CA ALA A 176 -8.07 9.84 -2.39
C ALA A 176 -8.68 8.74 -3.26
N HIS A 177 -9.87 8.28 -2.86
CA HIS A 177 -10.75 7.42 -3.65
C HIS A 177 -12.06 8.17 -3.96
N SER A 178 -12.66 7.85 -5.10
CA SER A 178 -13.96 8.40 -5.50
C SER A 178 -14.87 7.30 -6.05
N ALA A 179 -16.18 7.41 -5.82
CA ALA A 179 -17.14 6.56 -6.52
C ALA A 179 -17.11 6.76 -8.05
N ARG A 180 -16.56 7.89 -8.53
CA ARG A 180 -16.38 8.20 -9.96
C ARG A 180 -14.97 7.84 -10.43
N CYS A 181 -14.87 7.30 -11.63
CA CYS A 181 -13.59 6.92 -12.22
C CYS A 181 -12.95 8.08 -12.98
N PHE A 182 -11.84 8.61 -12.45
CA PHE A 182 -11.07 9.69 -13.07
C PHE A 182 -10.43 9.26 -14.40
N THR A 183 -9.90 8.03 -14.47
CA THR A 183 -9.32 7.51 -15.72
C THR A 183 -10.39 7.34 -16.80
N ALA A 184 -11.57 6.82 -16.47
CA ALA A 184 -12.67 6.75 -17.45
C ALA A 184 -13.05 8.15 -17.95
N ARG A 185 -13.19 9.11 -17.03
CA ARG A 185 -13.51 10.50 -17.36
C ARG A 185 -12.45 11.15 -18.27
N HIS A 186 -11.17 10.84 -18.07
CA HIS A 186 -10.06 11.30 -18.91
C HIS A 186 -10.24 10.85 -20.37
N PHE A 187 -10.70 9.62 -20.59
CA PHE A 187 -11.04 9.10 -21.92
C PHE A 187 -12.47 9.42 -22.37
N ASN A 188 -13.18 10.32 -21.67
CA ASN A 188 -14.58 10.67 -21.93
C ASN A 188 -15.55 9.46 -21.87
N LEU A 189 -15.23 8.48 -21.03
CA LEU A 189 -16.04 7.28 -20.76
C LEU A 189 -16.72 7.37 -19.38
N GLN A 190 -17.72 6.53 -19.16
CA GLN A 190 -18.32 6.32 -17.84
C GLN A 190 -17.62 5.16 -17.10
N LYS A 191 -17.77 5.09 -15.77
CA LYS A 191 -17.11 4.06 -14.95
C LYS A 191 -17.52 2.65 -15.39
N ASP A 192 -18.80 2.41 -15.67
CA ASP A 192 -19.33 1.08 -16.01
C ASP A 192 -18.95 0.62 -17.42
N THR A 193 -18.67 1.58 -18.30
CA THR A 193 -18.21 1.37 -19.68
C THR A 193 -16.78 1.87 -19.86
N CYS A 194 -15.93 1.78 -18.82
CA CYS A 194 -14.57 2.34 -18.86
C CYS A 194 -13.59 1.62 -19.81
N GLU A 195 -14.05 0.57 -20.51
CA GLU A 195 -13.26 -0.23 -21.46
C GLU A 195 -11.93 -0.75 -20.90
N PHE A 196 -11.83 -0.87 -19.57
CA PHE A 196 -10.63 -1.32 -18.88
C PHE A 196 -9.35 -0.56 -19.27
N ARG A 197 -9.47 0.74 -19.58
CA ARG A 197 -8.35 1.60 -20.04
C ARG A 197 -7.11 1.57 -19.13
N CYS A 198 -7.28 1.23 -17.85
CA CYS A 198 -6.17 1.08 -16.92
C CYS A 198 -5.18 -0.05 -17.33
N LEU A 199 -5.61 -1.07 -18.09
CA LEU A 199 -4.75 -2.18 -18.53
C LEU A 199 -3.55 -1.73 -19.37
N SER A 200 -3.70 -0.62 -20.08
CA SER A 200 -2.63 -0.07 -20.94
C SER A 200 -1.76 0.96 -20.22
N ILE A 201 -1.89 1.10 -18.89
CA ILE A 201 -1.28 2.18 -18.11
C ILE A 201 -0.66 1.60 -16.84
N MET A 202 0.65 1.35 -16.88
CA MET A 202 1.39 0.68 -15.81
C MET A 202 1.55 1.52 -14.53
N ASP A 203 1.70 2.85 -14.66
CA ASP A 203 2.06 3.76 -13.56
C ASP A 203 1.07 4.95 -13.38
N GLY A 204 -0.15 4.78 -13.89
CA GLY A 204 -1.19 5.81 -13.90
C GLY A 204 -0.98 6.95 -14.91
N ILE A 205 -1.89 7.91 -14.94
CA ILE A 205 -1.86 9.07 -15.85
C ILE A 205 -1.48 10.32 -15.05
N THR A 206 -0.28 10.86 -15.30
CA THR A 206 0.16 12.10 -14.64
C THR A 206 -0.60 13.31 -15.19
N LEU A 207 -1.24 14.05 -14.29
CA LEU A 207 -1.85 15.35 -14.55
C LEU A 207 -0.84 16.46 -14.30
N ARG A 208 -0.94 17.50 -15.14
CA ARG A 208 -0.11 18.69 -15.07
C ARG A 208 -0.94 19.94 -14.78
N THR A 209 -0.37 20.90 -14.07
CA THR A 209 -0.97 22.23 -13.90
C THR A 209 -0.97 23.00 -15.23
N ARG A 210 -1.54 24.20 -15.25
CA ARG A 210 -1.52 25.08 -16.43
C ARG A 210 -0.09 25.51 -16.79
N GLU A 211 0.77 25.57 -15.79
CA GLU A 211 2.20 25.89 -15.87
C GLU A 211 3.04 24.67 -16.27
N GLY A 212 2.43 23.48 -16.41
CA GLY A 212 3.08 22.25 -16.88
C GLY A 212 3.67 21.37 -15.76
N GLU A 213 3.56 21.79 -14.50
CA GLU A 213 4.11 21.08 -13.35
C GLU A 213 3.33 19.79 -13.04
N PRO A 214 4.00 18.64 -12.79
CA PRO A 214 3.33 17.44 -12.32
C PRO A 214 2.60 17.69 -10.99
N PHE A 215 1.32 17.36 -10.92
CA PHE A 215 0.48 17.63 -9.74
C PHE A 215 -0.06 16.34 -9.09
N LEU A 216 -0.88 15.60 -9.82
CA LEU A 216 -1.51 14.35 -9.35
C LEU A 216 -1.39 13.27 -10.43
N THR A 217 -1.58 12.02 -10.04
CA THR A 217 -1.66 10.89 -10.96
C THR A 217 -2.99 10.17 -10.82
N LEU A 218 -3.65 9.93 -11.95
CA LEU A 218 -4.92 9.21 -12.01
C LEU A 218 -4.67 7.71 -12.09
N ASN A 219 -5.34 6.96 -11.22
CA ASN A 219 -5.31 5.51 -11.18
C ASN A 219 -6.74 4.96 -10.99
N GLY A 220 -7.52 4.95 -12.07
CA GLY A 220 -8.92 4.54 -12.03
C GLY A 220 -9.76 5.50 -11.18
N VAL A 221 -10.27 5.00 -10.05
CA VAL A 221 -11.04 5.76 -9.06
C VAL A 221 -10.17 6.42 -7.99
N GLN A 222 -8.87 6.13 -7.98
CA GLN A 222 -7.91 6.66 -7.03
C GLN A 222 -7.11 7.81 -7.66
N THR A 223 -6.79 8.82 -6.86
CA THR A 223 -5.74 9.80 -7.16
C THR A 223 -4.52 9.52 -6.30
N GLN A 224 -3.35 9.71 -6.90
CA GLN A 224 -2.07 9.55 -6.23
C GLN A 224 -1.22 10.81 -6.36
N SER A 225 -0.15 10.90 -5.57
CA SER A 225 0.88 11.93 -5.77
C SER A 225 1.52 11.80 -7.16
N ALA A 226 1.86 12.95 -7.76
CA ALA A 226 2.69 12.94 -8.98
C ALA A 226 4.13 12.53 -8.68
N ARG A 227 4.72 13.03 -7.58
CA ARG A 227 6.06 12.67 -7.12
C ARG A 227 6.06 11.34 -6.37
N VAL A 228 7.22 10.70 -6.30
CA VAL A 228 7.41 9.42 -5.62
C VAL A 228 7.82 9.67 -4.17
N HIS A 229 7.00 9.24 -3.21
CA HIS A 229 7.41 9.27 -1.82
C HIS A 229 8.58 8.32 -1.61
N ASN A 230 9.63 8.76 -0.93
CA ASN A 230 10.83 7.95 -0.73
C ASN A 230 11.54 8.29 0.58
N LEU A 231 11.50 7.36 1.54
CA LEU A 231 12.13 7.49 2.86
C LEU A 231 13.52 6.83 2.95
N LEU A 232 14.17 6.47 1.83
CA LEU A 232 15.52 5.90 1.86
C LEU A 232 16.51 6.79 2.62
N GLY A 233 16.47 8.10 2.40
CA GLY A 233 17.32 9.06 3.12
C GLY A 233 16.94 9.25 4.58
N ASP A 234 15.68 8.93 4.94
CA ASP A 234 15.09 9.15 6.26
C ASP A 234 15.14 7.90 7.14
N LEU A 235 15.65 6.77 6.65
CA LEU A 235 15.72 5.50 7.37
C LEU A 235 16.27 5.62 8.81
N PRO A 236 17.32 6.41 9.11
CA PRO A 236 17.78 6.59 10.49
C PRO A 236 16.71 7.14 11.42
N ALA A 237 15.89 8.09 10.96
CA ALA A 237 14.78 8.65 11.73
C ALA A 237 13.63 7.65 11.83
N VAL A 238 13.30 6.94 10.76
CA VAL A 238 12.17 5.99 10.73
C VAL A 238 12.38 4.78 11.66
N ARG A 239 13.62 4.31 11.83
CA ARG A 239 13.96 3.13 12.66
C ARG A 239 13.41 3.18 14.09
N GLY A 240 13.26 4.37 14.68
CA GLY A 240 12.70 4.54 16.03
C GLY A 240 11.18 4.60 16.09
N HIS A 241 10.51 4.66 14.94
CA HIS A 241 9.09 4.96 14.82
C HIS A 241 8.28 3.87 14.14
N ALA A 242 8.90 2.92 13.44
CA ALA A 242 8.20 1.83 12.76
C ALA A 242 8.99 0.53 12.76
N GLU A 243 8.28 -0.59 12.73
CA GLU A 243 8.86 -1.93 12.65
C GLU A 243 8.91 -2.43 11.20
N VAL A 244 8.01 -1.94 10.34
CA VAL A 244 7.84 -2.38 8.95
C VAL A 244 7.86 -1.18 7.99
N LEU A 245 8.56 -1.33 6.87
CA LEU A 245 8.58 -0.37 5.77
C LEU A 245 7.82 -0.95 4.58
N ARG A 246 6.75 -0.28 4.13
CA ARG A 246 5.97 -0.67 2.96
C ARG A 246 6.49 0.00 1.70
N ILE A 247 6.79 -0.82 0.69
CA ILE A 247 7.15 -0.40 -0.66
C ILE A 247 5.97 -0.69 -1.57
N SER A 248 5.43 0.32 -2.25
CA SER A 248 4.38 0.13 -3.23
C SER A 248 4.97 -0.27 -4.58
N PRO A 249 4.38 -1.27 -5.28
CA PRO A 249 4.81 -1.66 -6.61
C PRO A 249 4.77 -0.51 -7.63
N GLN A 250 5.72 -0.50 -8.56
CA GLN A 250 5.75 0.34 -9.75
C GLN A 250 6.01 -0.50 -11.01
N GLY A 251 5.69 0.03 -12.19
CA GLY A 251 5.67 -0.69 -13.46
C GLY A 251 6.99 -1.35 -13.87
N ALA A 252 8.12 -0.77 -13.47
CA ALA A 252 9.46 -1.32 -13.69
C ALA A 252 10.31 -1.16 -12.43
N HIS A 253 11.40 -1.91 -12.27
CA HIS A 253 12.40 -1.70 -11.20
C HIS A 253 11.92 -1.83 -9.75
N THR A 254 10.75 -2.43 -9.48
CA THR A 254 10.30 -2.64 -8.10
C THR A 254 11.29 -3.50 -7.30
N ARG A 255 11.82 -4.59 -7.89
CA ARG A 255 12.88 -5.42 -7.27
C ARG A 255 14.09 -4.58 -6.89
N ASP A 256 14.60 -3.80 -7.83
CA ASP A 256 15.80 -2.97 -7.63
C ASP A 256 15.61 -2.00 -6.46
N ILE A 257 14.41 -1.40 -6.34
CA ILE A 257 14.07 -0.54 -5.19
C ILE A 257 14.05 -1.33 -3.88
N VAL A 258 13.42 -2.51 -3.86
CA VAL A 258 13.40 -3.38 -2.68
C VAL A 258 14.83 -3.74 -2.24
N GLU A 259 15.72 -4.04 -3.18
CA GLU A 259 17.12 -4.35 -2.94
C GLU A 259 17.88 -3.13 -2.39
N LEU A 260 17.62 -1.92 -2.87
CA LEU A 260 18.19 -0.68 -2.29
C LEU A 260 17.76 -0.45 -0.85
N PHE A 261 16.48 -0.67 -0.53
CA PHE A 261 16.00 -0.60 0.86
C PHE A 261 16.67 -1.66 1.73
N ARG A 262 16.80 -2.90 1.23
CA ARG A 262 17.47 -3.98 1.96
C ARG A 262 18.95 -3.64 2.22
N ALA A 263 19.67 -3.19 1.18
CA ALA A 263 21.07 -2.81 1.29
C ALA A 263 21.30 -1.69 2.33
N ALA A 264 20.41 -0.70 2.37
CA ALA A 264 20.45 0.39 3.34
C ALA A 264 20.08 -0.06 4.76
N LEU A 265 19.16 -1.00 4.92
CA LEU A 265 18.82 -1.59 6.21
C LEU A 265 19.98 -2.42 6.78
N ASP A 266 20.63 -3.20 5.93
CA ASP A 266 21.74 -4.10 6.28
C ASP A 266 23.08 -3.36 6.43
N GLY A 267 23.13 -2.08 6.06
CA GLY A 267 24.34 -1.24 6.20
C GLY A 267 25.39 -1.47 5.12
N THR A 268 25.06 -2.20 4.05
CA THR A 268 25.95 -2.40 2.89
C THR A 268 26.00 -1.16 1.99
N GLN A 269 24.97 -0.31 2.06
CA GLN A 269 24.92 1.00 1.42
C GLN A 269 24.42 2.05 2.41
N THR A 270 24.89 3.29 2.32
CA THR A 270 24.36 4.36 3.17
C THR A 270 22.96 4.79 2.70
N PRO A 271 22.04 5.18 3.61
CA PRO A 271 20.74 5.75 3.28
C PRO A 271 20.77 6.83 2.17
N SER A 272 21.75 7.74 2.24
CA SER A 272 21.94 8.81 1.25
C SER A 272 22.37 8.28 -0.12
N ALA A 273 23.30 7.33 -0.16
CA ALA A 273 23.74 6.71 -1.41
C ALA A 273 22.62 5.88 -2.07
N ALA A 274 21.83 5.15 -1.27
CA ALA A 274 20.66 4.41 -1.76
C ALA A 274 19.59 5.35 -2.33
N LEU A 275 19.30 6.47 -1.64
CA LEU A 275 18.41 7.51 -2.18
C LEU A 275 18.93 8.08 -3.51
N ALA A 276 20.24 8.34 -3.62
CA ALA A 276 20.83 8.82 -4.87
C ALA A 276 20.67 7.79 -6.01
N ALA A 277 20.94 6.52 -5.74
CA ALA A 277 20.79 5.43 -6.72
C ALA A 277 19.34 5.24 -7.18
N SER A 278 18.37 5.36 -6.27
CA SER A 278 16.95 5.16 -6.60
C SER A 278 16.39 6.18 -7.60
N ARG A 279 17.04 7.35 -7.78
CA ARG A 279 16.60 8.39 -8.72
C ARG A 279 16.51 7.94 -10.17
N ALA A 280 17.38 7.03 -10.61
CA ALA A 280 17.34 6.49 -11.97
C ALA A 280 16.23 5.45 -12.18
N LEU A 281 15.65 4.94 -11.08
CA LEU A 281 14.65 3.87 -11.09
C LEU A 281 13.22 4.40 -10.88
N MET A 282 13.08 5.60 -10.33
CA MET A 282 11.79 6.21 -10.03
C MET A 282 11.09 6.75 -11.29
N VAL A 283 9.77 6.62 -11.31
CA VAL A 283 8.91 7.13 -12.40
C VAL A 283 8.74 8.66 -12.39
N GLU A 284 9.12 9.33 -11.31
CA GLU A 284 9.10 10.80 -11.16
C GLU A 284 10.05 11.21 -10.00
N ALA A 285 10.34 12.51 -9.88
CA ALA A 285 11.16 13.05 -8.80
C ALA A 285 10.68 12.62 -7.39
N PRO A 286 11.61 12.44 -6.44
CA PRO A 286 11.26 12.05 -5.07
C PRO A 286 10.60 13.19 -4.28
N CYS A 287 9.81 12.81 -3.28
CA CYS A 287 9.32 13.68 -2.20
C CYS A 287 9.29 12.94 -0.86
N ASN A 288 9.28 13.69 0.24
CA ASN A 288 9.12 13.15 1.61
C ASN A 288 8.48 14.18 2.57
N GLY A 289 7.86 15.24 2.04
CA GLY A 289 7.40 16.37 2.84
C GLY A 289 6.45 15.99 3.98
N PHE A 290 5.49 15.09 3.77
CA PHE A 290 4.55 14.68 4.82
C PHE A 290 5.25 14.08 6.04
N TRP A 291 6.26 13.22 5.85
CA TRP A 291 7.04 12.66 6.94
C TRP A 291 7.65 13.73 7.84
N HIS A 292 8.07 14.86 7.23
CA HIS A 292 8.68 16.00 7.90
C HIS A 292 7.66 17.09 8.33
N GLY A 293 6.35 16.82 8.24
CA GLY A 293 5.31 17.80 8.59
C GLY A 293 5.22 18.99 7.62
N ARG A 294 5.66 18.80 6.36
CA ARG A 294 5.62 19.79 5.28
C ARG A 294 4.66 19.36 4.17
N ALA A 295 4.50 20.21 3.15
CA ALA A 295 3.70 19.88 1.98
C ALA A 295 4.24 18.61 1.30
N GLY A 296 3.36 17.63 1.03
CA GLY A 296 3.76 16.29 0.57
C GLY A 296 4.55 16.25 -0.75
N VAL A 297 4.49 17.30 -1.57
CA VAL A 297 5.25 17.45 -2.83
C VAL A 297 6.73 17.85 -2.59
N GLU A 298 7.04 18.37 -1.42
CA GLU A 298 8.39 18.82 -1.09
C GLU A 298 9.35 17.63 -0.87
N GLN A 299 10.61 17.85 -1.24
CA GLN A 299 11.71 16.99 -0.85
C GLN A 299 12.54 17.72 0.20
N TYR A 300 12.63 17.14 1.38
CA TYR A 300 13.55 17.50 2.43
C TYR A 300 14.74 16.56 2.41
N VAL A 301 15.94 17.12 2.55
CA VAL A 301 17.17 16.37 2.77
C VAL A 301 17.75 16.94 4.06
N ALA A 302 17.79 16.12 5.11
CA ALA A 302 18.43 16.54 6.35
C ALA A 302 19.90 16.88 6.06
N ALA A 303 20.34 18.04 6.56
CA ALA A 303 21.71 18.53 6.40
C ALA A 303 22.73 17.67 7.17
#